data_AF-A0AAN9H3E5-F1
#
_entry.id   AF-A0AAN9H3E5-F1
#
_cell.length_a   1.000
_cell.length_b   1.000
_cell.length_c   1.000
_cell.angle_alpha   90.00
_cell.angle_beta   90.00
_cell.angle_gamma   90.00
#
_symmetry.space_group_name_H-M   'P 1'
#
loop_
_entity.id
_entity.type
_entity.pdbx_description
1 polymer ?
#
loop_
_entity_poly.entity_id
_entity_poly.type
_entity_poly.pdbx_seq_one_letter_code
_entity_poly.pdbx_strand_id
1 'polypeptide(L)'
;MLRLKRDPFVGISKEYKRPLLEEHKTLLTSFFTKSSADGFLLEMHEFLLLVLKSPKATDTFKPDWGLKDTVVSHMERKDLDVPPEVDEFFPEEILLSQYIDTWKLSVHVRQERNQR
;
A
#
# COMPACT_ATOMS: atom_id res chain seq x y z
N MET A 1 -13.95 -12.74 -2.48
CA MET A 1 -13.69 -11.53 -3.30
C MET A 1 -14.96 -10.69 -3.35
N LEU A 2 -14.92 -9.42 -2.92
CA LEU A 2 -16.00 -8.48 -3.21
C LEU A 2 -16.10 -8.38 -4.74
N ARG A 3 -17.12 -9.01 -5.32
CA ARG A 3 -17.47 -8.87 -6.74
C ARG A 3 -17.99 -7.45 -6.96
N LEU A 4 -17.09 -6.48 -6.96
CA LEU A 4 -17.43 -5.10 -7.23
C LEU A 4 -17.81 -5.00 -8.71
N LYS A 5 -19.06 -4.64 -8.98
CA LYS A 5 -19.54 -4.32 -10.34
C LYS A 5 -18.90 -3.05 -10.92
N ARG A 6 -18.07 -2.34 -10.14
CA ARG A 6 -17.41 -1.06 -10.48
C ARG A 6 -15.98 -1.04 -9.97
N ASP A 7 -15.11 -0.34 -10.69
CA ASP A 7 -13.73 -0.09 -10.26
C ASP A 7 -13.72 0.66 -8.91
N PRO A 8 -13.21 0.06 -7.82
CA PRO A 8 -13.18 0.72 -6.50
C PRO A 8 -12.23 1.94 -6.46
N PHE A 9 -11.40 2.14 -7.49
CA PHE A 9 -10.39 3.18 -7.54
C PHE A 9 -10.79 4.37 -8.44
N VAL A 10 -12.04 4.46 -8.91
CA VAL A 10 -12.50 5.51 -9.84
C VAL A 10 -12.23 6.94 -9.36
N GLY A 11 -12.25 7.19 -8.04
CA GLY A 11 -11.99 8.51 -7.44
C GLY A 11 -10.52 8.82 -7.16
N ILE A 12 -9.61 7.91 -7.48
CA ILE A 12 -8.18 8.06 -7.17
C ILE A 12 -7.43 8.53 -8.42
N SER A 13 -6.54 9.50 -8.24
CA SER A 13 -5.67 10.01 -9.32
C SER A 13 -4.95 8.86 -10.05
N LYS A 14 -4.82 9.00 -11.37
CA LYS A 14 -4.06 8.06 -12.21
C LYS A 14 -2.57 8.04 -11.85
N GLU A 15 -2.07 9.08 -11.22
CA GLU A 15 -0.67 9.19 -10.83
C GLU A 15 -0.25 8.15 -9.78
N TYR A 16 -1.19 7.66 -8.96
CA TYR A 16 -0.97 6.58 -7.98
C TYR A 16 -1.17 5.17 -8.53
N LYS A 17 -1.36 5.03 -9.84
CA LYS A 17 -1.74 3.77 -10.51
C LYS A 17 -0.69 3.26 -11.49
N ARG A 18 0.58 3.66 -11.34
CA ARG A 18 1.68 3.08 -12.10
C ARG A 18 1.87 1.61 -11.72
N PRO A 19 2.17 0.73 -12.69
CA PRO A 19 2.38 -0.68 -12.41
C PRO A 19 3.66 -0.90 -11.60
N LEU A 20 3.66 -1.95 -10.78
CA LEU A 20 4.88 -2.47 -10.17
C LEU A 20 5.76 -3.16 -11.21
N LEU A 21 7.09 -3.05 -11.01
CA LEU A 21 8.06 -3.90 -11.70
C LEU A 21 7.96 -5.33 -11.16
N GLU A 22 8.27 -6.33 -12.00
CA GLU A 22 8.17 -7.74 -11.60
C GLU A 22 9.08 -8.07 -10.40
N GLU A 23 10.28 -7.50 -10.35
CA GLU A 23 11.22 -7.67 -9.22
C GLU A 23 10.60 -7.21 -7.89
N HIS A 24 9.89 -6.07 -7.89
CA HIS A 24 9.22 -5.53 -6.72
C HIS A 24 8.03 -6.39 -6.28
N LYS A 25 7.32 -7.03 -7.22
CA LYS A 25 6.20 -7.92 -6.87
C LYS A 25 6.67 -9.11 -6.06
N THR A 26 7.81 -9.70 -6.39
CA THR A 26 8.37 -10.83 -5.63
C THR A 26 8.73 -10.40 -4.20
N LEU A 27 9.41 -9.26 -4.04
CA LEU A 27 9.81 -8.74 -2.72
C LEU A 27 8.59 -8.40 -1.86
N LEU A 28 7.61 -7.68 -2.42
CA LEU A 28 6.36 -7.34 -1.74
C LEU A 28 5.55 -8.58 -1.37
N THR A 29 5.51 -9.59 -2.24
CA THR A 29 4.84 -10.87 -1.93
C THR A 29 5.48 -11.52 -0.71
N SER A 30 6.81 -11.61 -0.65
CA SER A 30 7.52 -12.13 0.52
C SER A 30 7.16 -11.37 1.79
N PHE A 31 7.19 -10.04 1.75
CA PHE A 31 6.82 -9.18 2.88
C PHE A 31 5.37 -9.44 3.36
N PHE A 32 4.38 -9.36 2.46
CA PHE A 32 2.96 -9.47 2.82
C PHE A 32 2.50 -10.88 3.21
N THR A 33 3.33 -11.92 3.06
CA THR A 33 3.02 -13.24 3.64
C THR A 33 3.16 -13.28 5.16
N LYS A 34 3.98 -12.41 5.74
CA LYS A 34 4.24 -12.34 7.19
C LYS A 34 3.01 -11.80 7.92
N SER A 35 2.72 -12.33 9.10
CA SER A 35 1.63 -11.81 9.96
C SER A 35 1.92 -10.39 10.46
N SER A 36 3.18 -10.04 10.66
CA SER A 36 3.60 -8.68 11.06
C SER A 36 3.24 -7.61 10.03
N ALA A 37 3.02 -7.97 8.76
CA ALA A 37 2.57 -7.05 7.72
C ALA A 37 1.07 -6.68 7.82
N ASP A 38 0.27 -7.34 8.67
CA ASP A 38 -1.17 -7.10 8.76
C ASP A 38 -1.50 -5.68 9.24
N GLY A 39 -0.73 -5.14 10.20
CA GLY A 39 -0.87 -3.77 10.68
C GLY A 39 -0.55 -2.74 9.60
N PHE A 40 0.59 -2.91 8.92
CA PHE A 40 0.98 -2.04 7.81
C PHE A 40 -0.05 -2.04 6.67
N LEU A 41 -0.60 -3.21 6.32
CA LEU A 41 -1.65 -3.31 5.31
C LEU A 41 -2.94 -2.60 5.72
N LEU A 42 -3.31 -2.63 7.00
CA LEU A 42 -4.48 -1.89 7.50
C LEU A 42 -4.29 -0.39 7.33
N GLU A 43 -3.11 0.11 7.67
CA GLU A 43 -2.75 1.52 7.54
C GLU A 43 -2.68 1.94 6.06
N MET A 44 -2.17 1.07 5.18
CA MET A 44 -2.28 1.29 3.73
C MET A 44 -3.74 1.36 3.26
N HIS A 45 -4.64 0.55 3.82
CA HIS A 45 -6.05 0.60 3.44
C HIS A 45 -6.73 1.88 3.92
N GLU A 46 -6.43 2.33 5.13
CA GLU A 46 -6.97 3.59 5.65
C GLU A 46 -6.45 4.79 4.84
N PHE A 47 -5.14 4.86 4.60
CA PHE A 47 -4.53 5.94 3.81
C PHE A 47 -5.10 5.98 2.39
N LEU A 48 -5.37 4.83 1.77
CA LEU A 48 -6.08 4.75 0.49
C LEU A 48 -7.45 5.45 0.55
N LEU A 49 -8.23 5.17 1.59
CA LEU A 49 -9.62 5.61 1.72
C LEU A 49 -9.74 7.07 2.15
N LEU A 50 -8.90 7.52 3.09
CA LEU A 50 -8.99 8.82 3.71
C LEU A 50 -8.12 9.87 3.02
N VAL A 51 -7.01 9.45 2.40
CA VAL A 51 -6.03 10.37 1.81
C VAL A 51 -6.11 10.31 0.28
N LEU A 52 -5.82 9.15 -0.32
CA LEU A 52 -5.65 9.07 -1.78
C LEU A 52 -6.97 9.21 -2.58
N LYS A 53 -8.12 9.02 -1.95
CA LYS A 53 -9.43 9.32 -2.55
C LYS A 53 -9.76 10.81 -2.65
N SER A 54 -9.00 11.68 -1.97
CA SER A 54 -9.19 13.11 -2.10
C SER A 54 -8.83 13.58 -3.52
N PRO A 55 -9.67 14.40 -4.19
CA PRO A 55 -9.35 14.96 -5.50
C PRO A 55 -8.06 15.80 -5.52
N LYS A 56 -7.66 16.30 -4.34
CA LYS A 56 -6.46 17.13 -4.14
C LYS A 56 -5.30 16.36 -3.49
N ALA A 57 -5.36 15.02 -3.46
CA ALA A 57 -4.33 14.22 -2.79
C ALA A 57 -2.92 14.54 -3.28
N THR A 58 -2.74 14.78 -4.58
CA THR A 58 -1.45 15.09 -5.22
C THR A 58 -0.90 16.47 -4.87
N ASP A 59 -1.71 17.37 -4.33
CA ASP A 59 -1.25 18.66 -3.83
C ASP A 59 -0.34 18.45 -2.60
N THR A 60 -0.67 17.46 -1.77
CA THR A 60 0.03 17.15 -0.51
C THR A 60 0.98 15.96 -0.61
N PHE A 61 0.55 14.86 -1.24
CA PHE A 61 1.31 13.61 -1.32
C PHE A 61 1.84 13.44 -2.74
N LYS A 62 3.15 13.60 -2.92
CA LYS A 62 3.71 13.57 -4.27
C LYS A 62 3.91 12.13 -4.75
N PRO A 63 3.49 11.77 -5.98
CA PRO A 63 3.60 10.40 -6.47
C PRO A 63 5.04 9.85 -6.57
N ASP A 64 6.04 10.71 -6.55
CA ASP A 64 7.46 10.37 -6.57
C ASP A 64 8.07 10.16 -5.16
N TRP A 65 7.27 10.30 -4.09
CA TRP A 65 7.70 9.98 -2.73
C TRP A 65 7.71 8.47 -2.48
N GLY A 66 8.56 8.03 -1.56
CA GLY A 66 8.62 6.65 -1.09
C GLY A 66 7.32 6.23 -0.38
N LEU A 67 6.78 5.07 -0.76
CA LEU A 67 5.58 4.52 -0.17
C LEU A 67 5.82 4.15 1.30
N LYS A 68 6.94 3.47 1.58
CA LYS A 68 7.35 3.05 2.94
C LYS A 68 7.32 4.25 3.89
N ASP A 69 8.16 5.24 3.61
CA ASP A 69 8.34 6.41 4.46
C ASP A 69 7.05 7.19 4.64
N THR A 70 6.22 7.29 3.59
CA THR A 70 4.93 7.99 3.69
C THR A 70 3.97 7.30 4.64
N VAL A 71 3.85 5.97 4.56
CA VAL A 71 2.94 5.19 5.41
C VAL A 71 3.48 5.10 6.84
N VAL A 72 4.79 4.90 7.02
CA VAL A 72 5.45 4.97 8.33
C VAL A 72 5.21 6.32 9.00
N SER A 73 5.47 7.42 8.29
CA SER A 73 5.17 8.78 8.80
C SER A 73 3.68 8.98 9.10
N HIS A 74 2.78 8.25 8.44
CA HIS A 74 1.35 8.29 8.73
C HIS A 74 1.00 7.54 10.02
N MET A 75 1.63 6.39 10.25
CA MET A 75 1.50 5.60 11.47
C MET A 75 2.06 6.34 12.69
N GLU A 76 3.25 6.94 12.57
CA GLU A 76 3.88 7.72 13.63
C GLU A 76 3.02 8.91 14.07
N ARG A 77 2.38 9.60 13.11
CA ARG A 77 1.43 10.69 13.41
C ARG A 77 0.18 10.23 14.15
N LYS A 78 -0.13 8.93 14.11
CA LYS A 78 -1.23 8.29 14.84
C LYS A 78 -0.76 7.64 16.14
N ASP A 79 0.51 7.78 16.52
CA ASP A 79 1.12 7.12 17.70
C ASP A 79 0.98 5.59 17.66
N LEU A 80 1.14 5.02 16.45
CA LEU A 80 1.10 3.57 16.23
C LEU A 80 2.52 3.01 16.13
N ASP A 81 2.74 1.84 16.74
CA ASP A 81 3.98 1.09 16.59
C ASP A 81 4.16 0.63 15.14
N VAL A 82 5.35 0.90 14.59
CA VAL A 82 5.76 0.41 13.27
C VAL A 82 6.48 -0.92 13.45
N PRO A 83 5.99 -2.03 12.84
CA PRO A 83 6.68 -3.31 12.95
C PRO A 83 8.10 -3.22 12.37
N PRO A 84 9.14 -3.74 13.06
CA PRO A 84 10.51 -3.73 12.56
C PRO A 84 10.67 -4.36 11.19
N GLU A 85 9.80 -5.32 10.85
CA GLU A 85 9.79 -5.97 9.55
C GLU A 85 9.45 -5.03 8.39
N VAL A 86 8.77 -3.91 8.66
CA VAL A 86 8.56 -2.86 7.65
C VAL A 86 9.90 -2.28 7.24
N ASP A 87 10.76 -1.94 8.21
CA ASP A 87 12.07 -1.38 7.91
C ASP A 87 13.03 -2.42 7.31
N GLU A 88 12.99 -3.66 7.80
CA GLU A 88 13.91 -4.72 7.35
C GLU A 88 13.56 -5.29 5.97
N PHE A 89 12.27 -5.36 5.61
CA PHE A 89 11.83 -6.15 4.46
C PHE A 89 10.95 -5.41 3.45
N PHE A 90 10.43 -4.23 3.75
CA PHE A 90 9.67 -3.47 2.77
C PHE A 90 10.64 -2.76 1.79
N PRO A 91 10.48 -2.91 0.46
CA PRO A 91 11.43 -2.32 -0.50
C PRO A 91 11.37 -0.79 -0.51
N GLU A 92 12.53 -0.14 -0.50
CA GLU A 92 12.65 1.33 -0.39
C GLU A 92 12.31 2.04 -1.70
N GLU A 93 12.46 1.36 -2.82
CA GLU A 93 12.32 1.89 -4.17
C GLU A 93 10.85 2.03 -4.59
N ILE A 94 9.89 1.53 -3.80
CA ILE A 94 8.47 1.62 -4.11
C ILE A 94 7.97 3.05 -3.87
N LEU A 95 7.43 3.65 -4.92
CA LEU A 95 6.91 5.01 -4.85
C LEU A 95 5.39 5.03 -4.63
N LEU A 96 4.86 6.15 -4.14
CA LEU A 96 3.41 6.39 -4.05
C LEU A 96 2.73 6.26 -5.42
N SER A 97 3.45 6.53 -6.52
CA SER A 97 2.91 6.31 -7.86
C SER A 97 2.50 4.86 -8.12
N GLN A 98 3.04 3.89 -7.36
CA GLN A 98 2.75 2.46 -7.45
C GLN A 98 1.80 1.96 -6.34
N TYR A 99 1.19 2.87 -5.58
CA TYR A 99 0.42 2.55 -4.38
C TYR A 99 -0.74 1.60 -4.65
N ILE A 100 -1.53 1.87 -5.69
CA ILE A 100 -2.73 1.07 -5.98
C ILE A 100 -2.37 -0.36 -6.39
N ASP A 101 -1.28 -0.53 -7.13
CA ASP A 101 -0.85 -1.87 -7.57
C ASP A 101 -0.25 -2.65 -6.39
N THR A 102 0.52 -1.97 -5.52
CA THR A 102 1.03 -2.52 -4.25
C THR A 102 -0.11 -2.98 -3.34
N TRP A 103 -1.15 -2.15 -3.16
CA TRP A 103 -2.31 -2.49 -2.34
C TRP A 103 -3.11 -3.67 -2.91
N LYS A 104 -3.26 -3.75 -4.24
CA LYS A 104 -3.94 -4.90 -4.88
C LYS A 104 -3.17 -6.19 -4.65
N LEU A 105 -1.85 -6.16 -4.83
CA LEU A 105 -0.98 -7.30 -4.60
C LEU A 105 -1.07 -7.77 -3.16
N SER A 106 -0.95 -6.87 -2.18
CA SER A 106 -0.98 -7.23 -0.76
C SER A 106 -2.31 -7.85 -0.34
N VAL A 107 -3.44 -7.32 -0.82
CA VAL A 107 -4.77 -7.92 -0.60
C VAL A 107 -4.88 -9.30 -1.21
N HIS A 108 -4.32 -9.51 -2.41
CA HIS A 108 -4.31 -10.82 -3.06
C HIS A 108 -3.50 -11.84 -2.25
N VAL A 109 -2.27 -11.51 -1.87
CA VAL A 109 -1.39 -12.36 -1.05
C VAL A 109 -2.06 -12.73 0.27
N ARG A 110 -2.70 -11.76 0.95
CA ARG A 110 -3.42 -12.02 2.20
C ARG A 110 -4.64 -12.93 2.01
N GLN A 111 -5.35 -12.80 0.89
CA GLN A 111 -6.47 -13.68 0.57
C GLN A 111 -6.01 -15.12 0.33
N GLU A 112 -4.88 -15.32 -0.36
CA GLU A 112 -4.31 -16.65 -0.56
C GLU A 112 -3.85 -17.28 0.76
N ARG A 113 -3.21 -16.50 1.64
CA ARG A 113 -2.81 -16.95 2.98
C ARG A 113 -4.01 -17.45 3.78
N ASN A 114 -5.12 -16.71 3.78
CA ASN A 114 -6.31 -17.04 4.58
C ASN A 114 -7.15 -18.18 3.98
N GLN A 115 -6.84 -18.65 2.77
CA GLN A 115 -7.50 -19.79 2.13
C GLN A 115 -6.72 -21.11 2.32
N ARG A 116 -5.51 -21.05 2.89
CA ARG A 116 -4.68 -22.21 3.22
C ARG A 116 -4.87 -22.58 4.69
#